data_AF-A0A956GQ89-F1
#
_entry.id   AF-A0A956GQ89-F1
#
_cell.length_a   1.000
_cell.length_b   1.000
_cell.length_c   1.000
_cell.angle_alpha   90.00
_cell.angle_beta   90.00
_cell.angle_gamma   90.00
#
_symmetry.space_group_name_H-M   'P 1'
#
loop_
_entity.id
_entity.type
_entity.pdbx_description
1 polymer ?
#
loop_
_entity_poly.entity_id
_entity_poly.type
_entity_poly.pdbx_seq_one_letter_code
_entity_poly.pdbx_strand_id
1 'polypeptide(L)'
;ALTIRLSKIEPAVADMSNEPRGPPRFAAIDYAAPARPDRVAPAPADVHPTLTPDHGDGVGTMRYQVEVTQGDRVVASPGVEARRGRGAGGLTDAVARVSLRRDDTYLGYLTEMYGQPYIWASAGSTDATHQSERLEGSDCADFVVYGARRMGKKIPYVYTGALPRYARTLAAGTVGDDGIYRDADGDEVPFTGVGDLILFPRHVGVLTEDRGTPGVLDVDDIMMHTLFDSPKEQRIGDSGYAETAVQLLRWKK
;
A
#
# COMPACT_ATOMS: atom_id res chain seq x y z
N ALA A 1 -14.84 -26.30 -29.57
CA ALA A 1 -15.04 -26.24 -28.10
C ALA A 1 -14.99 -24.78 -27.66
N LEU A 2 -15.69 -24.42 -26.59
CA LEU A 2 -15.57 -23.12 -25.94
C LEU A 2 -14.60 -23.27 -24.78
N THR A 3 -13.54 -22.45 -24.76
CA THR A 3 -12.59 -22.39 -23.64
C THR A 3 -12.60 -20.98 -23.08
N ILE A 4 -12.63 -20.86 -21.75
CA ILE A 4 -12.52 -19.57 -21.05
C ILE A 4 -11.28 -19.64 -20.18
N ARG A 5 -10.41 -18.63 -20.30
CA ARG A 5 -9.21 -18.46 -19.50
C ARG A 5 -9.32 -17.17 -18.70
N LEU A 6 -9.02 -17.26 -17.41
CA LEU A 6 -8.91 -16.11 -16.50
C LEU A 6 -7.44 -15.95 -16.10
N SER A 7 -6.85 -14.80 -16.45
CA SER A 7 -5.47 -14.45 -16.11
C SER A 7 -5.46 -13.33 -15.07
N LYS A 8 -4.68 -13.50 -14.01
CA LYS A 8 -4.33 -12.40 -13.12
C LYS A 8 -3.42 -11.43 -13.84
N ILE A 9 -3.54 -10.15 -13.52
CA ILE A 9 -2.66 -9.08 -13.98
C ILE A 9 -2.06 -8.44 -12.74
N GLU A 10 -0.77 -8.65 -12.59
CA GLU A 10 -0.03 -8.40 -11.37
C GLU A 10 1.14 -7.46 -11.64
N PRO A 11 1.45 -6.53 -10.74
CA PRO A 11 2.74 -5.86 -10.74
C PRO A 11 3.87 -6.91 -10.76
N ALA A 12 4.85 -6.74 -11.64
CA ALA A 12 5.96 -7.68 -11.77
C ALA A 12 7.02 -7.52 -10.68
N VAL A 13 6.97 -6.41 -9.93
CA VAL A 13 7.91 -6.06 -8.85
C VAL A 13 7.13 -5.53 -7.64
N ALA A 14 7.68 -5.71 -6.45
CA ALA A 14 7.11 -5.18 -5.20
C ALA A 14 7.57 -3.75 -4.88
N ASP A 15 8.62 -3.27 -5.55
CA ASP A 15 9.26 -1.97 -5.34
C ASP A 15 9.63 -1.36 -6.69
N MET A 16 9.32 -0.07 -6.84
CA MET A 16 9.76 0.74 -7.96
C MET A 16 9.81 2.23 -7.57
N SER A 17 10.28 3.05 -8.51
CA SER A 17 10.45 4.49 -8.28
C SER A 17 9.97 5.27 -9.48
N ASN A 18 9.17 6.32 -9.24
CA ASN A 18 9.05 7.41 -10.19
C ASN A 18 10.38 8.19 -10.19
N GLU A 19 10.92 8.54 -11.37
CA GLU A 19 12.31 9.01 -11.51
C GLU A 19 12.65 10.11 -10.48
N PRO A 20 13.58 9.85 -9.52
CA PRO A 20 13.84 10.77 -8.43
C PRO A 20 14.75 11.95 -8.83
N ARG A 21 15.28 11.97 -10.06
CA ARG A 21 16.21 12.99 -10.56
C ARG A 21 15.64 13.65 -11.81
N GLY A 22 15.07 14.84 -11.63
CA GLY A 22 14.55 15.67 -12.72
C GLY A 22 13.08 16.03 -12.53
N PRO A 23 12.41 16.55 -13.57
CA PRO A 23 10.97 16.76 -13.53
C PRO A 23 10.25 15.42 -13.30
N PRO A 24 9.12 15.40 -12.57
CA PRO A 24 8.40 14.16 -12.27
C PRO A 24 8.12 13.37 -13.53
N ARG A 25 8.60 12.13 -13.58
CA ARG A 25 8.26 11.16 -14.63
C ARG A 25 7.62 9.95 -13.98
N PHE A 26 6.40 9.67 -14.41
CA PHE A 26 5.69 8.45 -14.07
C PHE A 26 6.42 7.28 -14.70
N ALA A 27 7.06 6.46 -13.87
CA ALA A 27 7.57 5.18 -14.34
C ALA A 27 6.37 4.29 -14.71
N ALA A 28 6.47 3.60 -15.84
CA ALA A 28 5.48 2.60 -16.19
C ALA A 28 5.59 1.46 -15.17
N ILE A 29 4.47 1.12 -14.53
CA ILE A 29 4.41 -0.06 -13.66
C ILE A 29 4.47 -1.27 -14.58
N ASP A 30 5.47 -2.13 -14.38
CA ASP A 30 5.54 -3.36 -15.14
C ASP A 30 4.46 -4.31 -14.62
N TYR A 31 3.60 -4.78 -15.53
CA TYR A 31 2.49 -5.66 -15.23
C TYR A 31 2.66 -6.90 -16.07
N ALA A 32 2.46 -8.06 -15.47
CA ALA A 32 2.53 -9.33 -16.15
C ALA A 32 1.27 -10.16 -15.88
N ALA A 33 0.96 -11.03 -16.84
CA ALA A 33 -0.07 -12.04 -16.72
C ALA A 33 0.63 -13.42 -16.64
N PRO A 34 1.01 -13.89 -15.43
CA PRO A 34 1.75 -15.13 -15.31
C PRO A 34 0.95 -16.29 -15.92
N ALA A 35 1.65 -17.15 -16.65
CA ALA A 35 1.05 -18.33 -17.25
C ALA A 35 0.48 -19.22 -16.14
N ARG A 36 -0.85 -19.32 -16.07
CA ARG A 36 -1.51 -20.35 -15.29
C ARG A 36 -1.74 -21.57 -16.18
N PRO A 37 -1.72 -22.80 -15.62
CA PRO A 37 -2.23 -23.95 -16.35
C PRO A 37 -3.65 -23.64 -16.80
N ASP A 38 -4.03 -24.09 -18.00
CA ASP A 38 -5.34 -23.87 -18.63
C ASP A 38 -6.48 -24.27 -17.69
N ARG A 39 -6.86 -23.37 -16.78
CA ARG A 39 -7.98 -23.58 -15.89
C ARG A 39 -9.23 -23.27 -16.68
N VAL A 40 -9.87 -24.33 -17.15
CA VAL A 40 -11.27 -24.30 -17.58
C VAL A 40 -12.10 -23.87 -16.37
N ALA A 41 -12.95 -22.87 -16.56
CA ALA A 41 -13.82 -22.33 -15.52
C ALA A 41 -14.59 -23.44 -14.76
N PRO A 42 -14.88 -23.24 -13.45
CA PRO A 42 -14.63 -22.01 -12.68
C PRO A 42 -13.23 -21.94 -12.05
N ALA A 43 -12.59 -20.76 -12.14
CA ALA A 43 -11.40 -20.39 -11.38
C ALA A 43 -11.74 -19.26 -10.40
N PRO A 44 -11.30 -19.31 -9.13
CA PRO A 44 -11.58 -18.24 -8.18
C PRO A 44 -10.85 -16.95 -8.58
N ALA A 45 -11.55 -15.82 -8.50
CA ALA A 45 -10.99 -14.49 -8.61
C ALA A 45 -10.55 -14.01 -7.22
N ASP A 46 -9.39 -14.50 -6.77
CA ASP A 46 -8.79 -14.15 -5.47
C ASP A 46 -7.85 -12.93 -5.57
N VAL A 47 -7.19 -12.53 -4.47
CA VAL A 47 -6.27 -11.37 -4.46
C VAL A 47 -4.83 -11.71 -4.09
N HIS A 48 -4.47 -12.99 -4.08
CA HIS A 48 -3.13 -13.44 -3.72
C HIS A 48 -2.14 -13.16 -4.87
N PRO A 49 -1.15 -12.27 -4.74
CA PRO A 49 -0.12 -12.12 -5.76
C PRO A 49 0.66 -13.43 -5.92
N THR A 50 1.18 -13.64 -7.12
CA THR A 50 2.02 -14.79 -7.50
C THR A 50 3.40 -14.35 -8.01
N LEU A 51 3.55 -13.09 -8.40
CA LEU A 51 4.83 -12.49 -8.83
C LEU A 51 5.58 -11.76 -7.71
N THR A 52 4.90 -11.39 -6.64
CA THR A 52 5.47 -10.69 -5.47
C THR A 52 5.09 -11.43 -4.19
N PRO A 53 5.77 -11.18 -3.06
CA PRO A 53 5.35 -11.70 -1.77
C PRO A 53 3.87 -11.36 -1.49
N ASP A 54 3.17 -12.35 -0.95
CA ASP A 54 1.79 -12.19 -0.51
C ASP A 54 1.75 -11.86 0.98
N HIS A 55 1.65 -10.58 1.27
CA HIS A 55 1.50 -10.08 2.65
C HIS A 55 0.02 -9.97 3.07
N GLY A 56 -0.93 -10.20 2.15
CA GLY A 56 -2.34 -9.85 2.33
C GLY A 56 -3.22 -10.98 2.82
N ASP A 57 -2.79 -12.23 2.63
CA ASP A 57 -3.51 -13.42 3.11
C ASP A 57 -5.03 -13.36 2.84
N GLY A 58 -5.39 -12.96 1.61
CA GLY A 58 -6.78 -12.90 1.15
C GLY A 58 -7.43 -11.51 1.12
N VAL A 59 -6.73 -10.46 1.57
CA VAL A 59 -7.10 -9.05 1.30
C VAL A 59 -6.10 -8.39 0.35
N GLY A 60 -6.53 -7.34 -0.35
CA GLY A 60 -5.72 -6.68 -1.37
C GLY A 60 -6.50 -6.35 -2.63
N THR A 61 -5.74 -6.04 -3.69
CA THR A 61 -6.29 -5.75 -5.00
C THR A 61 -5.64 -6.60 -6.07
N MET A 62 -6.47 -7.12 -6.98
CA MET A 62 -6.03 -7.90 -8.13
C MET A 62 -6.76 -7.45 -9.39
N ARG A 63 -6.06 -7.48 -10.51
CA ARG A 63 -6.64 -7.20 -11.83
C ARG A 63 -6.71 -8.47 -12.66
N TYR A 64 -7.65 -8.51 -13.59
CA TYR A 64 -7.98 -9.71 -14.34
C TYR A 64 -8.22 -9.42 -15.82
N GLN A 65 -7.77 -10.35 -16.65
CA GLN A 65 -8.14 -10.46 -18.05
C GLN A 65 -8.85 -11.79 -18.30
N VAL A 66 -9.94 -11.73 -19.05
CA VAL A 66 -10.68 -12.91 -19.52
C VAL A 66 -10.42 -13.08 -21.01
N GLU A 67 -10.01 -14.28 -21.41
CA GLU A 67 -9.87 -14.68 -22.80
C GLU A 67 -10.86 -15.82 -23.10
N VAL A 68 -11.56 -15.71 -24.23
CA VAL A 68 -12.54 -16.69 -24.69
C VAL A 68 -12.15 -17.18 -26.07
N THR A 69 -11.98 -18.50 -26.19
CA THR A 69 -11.67 -19.19 -27.44
C THR A 69 -12.86 -20.03 -27.89
N GLN A 70 -13.34 -19.81 -29.11
CA GLN A 70 -14.44 -20.57 -29.72
C GLN A 70 -14.10 -20.93 -31.17
N GLY A 71 -13.74 -22.19 -31.41
CA GLY A 71 -13.17 -22.59 -32.70
C GLY A 71 -11.83 -21.87 -32.92
N ASP A 72 -11.69 -21.20 -34.06
CA ASP A 72 -10.48 -20.43 -34.41
C ASP A 72 -10.53 -18.96 -33.94
N ARG A 73 -11.60 -18.55 -33.27
CA ARG A 73 -11.73 -17.18 -32.74
C ARG A 73 -11.26 -17.11 -31.30
N VAL A 74 -10.42 -16.11 -31.02
CA VAL A 74 -10.01 -15.71 -29.67
C VAL A 74 -10.44 -14.26 -29.46
N VAL A 75 -11.09 -13.98 -28.34
CA VAL A 75 -11.46 -12.63 -27.91
C VAL A 75 -11.01 -12.45 -26.47
N ALA A 76 -10.37 -11.32 -26.17
CA ALA A 76 -9.92 -10.99 -24.82
C ALA A 76 -10.56 -9.69 -24.32
N SER A 77 -10.83 -9.63 -23.02
CA SER A 77 -11.06 -8.36 -22.33
C SER A 77 -9.75 -7.55 -22.27
N PRO A 78 -9.81 -6.24 -21.96
CA PRO A 78 -8.62 -5.46 -21.68
C PRO A 78 -7.74 -6.13 -20.62
N GLY A 79 -6.43 -6.16 -20.88
CA GLY A 79 -5.43 -6.75 -20.00
C GLY A 79 -4.16 -5.90 -19.83
N VAL A 80 -2.99 -6.54 -19.80
CA VAL A 80 -1.68 -5.90 -19.58
C VAL A 80 -1.39 -4.79 -20.60
N GLU A 81 -1.93 -4.92 -21.80
CA GLU A 81 -1.79 -3.96 -22.89
C GLU A 81 -2.64 -2.69 -22.70
N ALA A 82 -3.69 -2.75 -21.87
CA ALA A 82 -4.61 -1.65 -21.65
C ALA A 82 -4.06 -0.64 -20.63
N ARG A 83 -3.02 0.09 -21.05
CA ARG A 83 -2.26 1.04 -20.23
C ARG A 83 -2.76 2.47 -20.36
N ARG A 84 -2.69 3.25 -19.27
CA ARG A 84 -2.93 4.70 -19.34
C ARG A 84 -1.76 5.39 -20.06
N GLY A 85 -2.06 6.55 -20.64
CA GLY A 85 -1.07 7.38 -21.32
C GLY A 85 -0.15 8.15 -20.37
N ARG A 86 0.60 9.10 -20.94
CA ARG A 86 1.50 9.98 -20.17
C ARG A 86 0.76 10.66 -19.02
N GLY A 87 1.31 10.60 -17.81
CA GLY A 87 0.68 11.18 -16.61
C GLY A 87 0.06 10.17 -15.65
N ALA A 88 0.09 8.87 -15.98
CA ALA A 88 -0.29 7.77 -15.11
C ALA A 88 0.56 6.54 -15.44
N GLY A 89 1.04 5.83 -14.41
CA GLY A 89 1.95 4.68 -14.58
C GLY A 89 1.26 3.34 -14.82
N GLY A 90 -0.04 3.22 -14.54
CA GLY A 90 -0.73 1.93 -14.51
C GLY A 90 -1.81 1.67 -15.57
N LEU A 91 -2.67 0.71 -15.28
CA LEU A 91 -3.65 0.11 -16.18
C LEU A 91 -4.95 0.91 -16.23
N THR A 92 -5.56 1.06 -17.40
CA THR A 92 -6.85 1.75 -17.57
C THR A 92 -7.95 1.13 -16.70
N ASP A 93 -9.01 1.91 -16.41
CA ASP A 93 -10.17 1.44 -15.64
C ASP A 93 -10.99 0.36 -16.38
N ALA A 94 -10.66 0.07 -17.64
CA ALA A 94 -11.27 -0.98 -18.44
C ALA A 94 -10.76 -2.40 -18.08
N VAL A 95 -9.61 -2.50 -17.39
CA VAL A 95 -9.12 -3.78 -16.86
C VAL A 95 -9.92 -4.13 -15.61
N ALA A 96 -10.52 -5.32 -15.57
CA ALA A 96 -11.34 -5.74 -14.45
C ALA A 96 -10.52 -5.77 -13.16
N ARG A 97 -11.05 -5.18 -12.08
CA ARG A 97 -10.40 -5.10 -10.77
C ARG A 97 -11.28 -5.73 -9.70
N VAL A 98 -10.69 -6.59 -8.88
CA VAL A 98 -11.27 -7.12 -7.65
C VAL A 98 -10.46 -6.55 -6.49
N SER A 99 -11.13 -5.94 -5.52
CA SER A 99 -10.50 -5.42 -4.30
C SER A 99 -11.25 -5.97 -3.10
N LEU A 100 -10.53 -6.63 -2.20
CA LEU A 100 -11.03 -7.19 -0.96
C LEU A 100 -10.38 -6.45 0.20
N ARG A 101 -11.20 -5.97 1.13
CA ARG A 101 -10.73 -5.28 2.34
C ARG A 101 -11.14 -6.05 3.57
N ARG A 102 -10.34 -5.93 4.62
CA ARG A 102 -10.57 -6.61 5.91
C ARG A 102 -11.90 -6.19 6.55
N ASP A 103 -12.15 -4.88 6.58
CA ASP A 103 -13.35 -4.25 7.16
C ASP A 103 -13.48 -2.78 6.69
N ASP A 104 -14.43 -2.04 7.26
CA ASP A 104 -14.72 -0.63 6.93
C ASP A 104 -13.99 0.38 7.84
N THR A 105 -12.94 -0.06 8.54
CA THR A 105 -12.09 0.83 9.35
C THR A 105 -10.98 1.47 8.50
N TYR A 106 -10.25 2.42 9.10
CA TYR A 106 -9.08 3.00 8.46
C TYR A 106 -8.05 1.94 8.03
N LEU A 107 -7.74 0.98 8.91
CA LEU A 107 -6.84 -0.13 8.60
C LEU A 107 -7.45 -1.06 7.54
N GLY A 108 -8.74 -1.33 7.62
CA GLY A 108 -9.46 -2.08 6.59
C GLY A 108 -9.28 -1.47 5.20
N TYR A 109 -9.45 -0.16 5.05
CA TYR A 109 -9.19 0.51 3.77
C TYR A 109 -7.73 0.40 3.31
N LEU A 110 -6.75 0.49 4.21
CA LEU A 110 -5.34 0.30 3.84
C LEU A 110 -5.08 -1.10 3.28
N THR A 111 -5.82 -2.12 3.73
CA THR A 111 -5.69 -3.47 3.17
C THR A 111 -6.09 -3.59 1.69
N GLU A 112 -6.86 -2.64 1.13
CA GLU A 112 -7.17 -2.62 -0.31
C GLU A 112 -5.87 -2.49 -1.17
N MET A 113 -4.81 -1.91 -0.60
CA MET A 113 -3.51 -1.70 -1.28
C MET A 113 -2.58 -2.92 -1.23
N TYR A 114 -2.92 -3.97 -0.51
CA TYR A 114 -2.07 -5.16 -0.45
C TYR A 114 -1.97 -5.83 -1.83
N GLY A 115 -0.80 -6.40 -2.11
CA GLY A 115 -0.43 -6.90 -3.44
C GLY A 115 -0.11 -5.81 -4.48
N GLN A 116 -0.21 -4.52 -4.13
CA GLN A 116 0.31 -3.42 -4.95
C GLN A 116 1.75 -3.08 -4.56
N PRO A 117 2.58 -2.54 -5.48
CA PRO A 117 3.96 -2.21 -5.20
C PRO A 117 4.09 -0.97 -4.33
N TYR A 118 5.21 -0.88 -3.62
CA TYR A 118 5.76 0.41 -3.23
C TYR A 118 6.18 1.18 -4.48
N ILE A 119 5.84 2.47 -4.52
CA ILE A 119 6.24 3.38 -5.60
C ILE A 119 6.83 4.63 -4.96
N TRP A 120 8.15 4.76 -4.94
CA TRP A 120 8.79 6.00 -4.47
C TRP A 120 8.24 7.20 -5.25
N ALA A 121 7.78 8.22 -4.52
CA ALA A 121 7.14 9.41 -5.08
C ALA A 121 5.98 9.05 -6.02
N SER A 122 5.08 8.16 -5.57
CA SER A 122 3.81 7.94 -6.25
C SER A 122 3.12 9.28 -6.52
N ALA A 123 2.43 9.36 -7.66
CA ALA A 123 1.93 10.64 -8.14
C ALA A 123 0.64 10.48 -8.96
N GLY A 124 0.02 11.62 -9.26
CA GLY A 124 -1.01 11.76 -10.29
C GLY A 124 -1.08 13.21 -10.77
N SER A 125 -1.74 13.45 -11.90
CA SER A 125 -1.99 14.83 -12.37
C SER A 125 -2.92 15.63 -11.46
N THR A 126 -3.73 14.92 -10.67
CA THR A 126 -4.64 15.44 -9.64
C THR A 126 -4.72 14.44 -8.51
N ASP A 127 -5.26 14.86 -7.36
CA ASP A 127 -5.61 13.95 -6.28
C ASP A 127 -6.49 12.78 -6.76
N ALA A 128 -7.54 13.04 -7.55
CA ALA A 128 -8.47 12.02 -8.05
C ALA A 128 -7.84 11.06 -9.07
N THR A 129 -6.68 11.41 -9.61
CA THR A 129 -5.94 10.62 -10.59
C THR A 129 -4.61 10.12 -10.03
N HIS A 130 -4.41 10.19 -8.71
CA HIS A 130 -3.24 9.65 -8.02
C HIS A 130 -3.15 8.13 -8.19
N GLN A 131 -1.92 7.58 -8.28
CA GLN A 131 -1.69 6.13 -8.37
C GLN A 131 -2.35 5.36 -7.22
N SER A 132 -2.37 5.95 -6.01
CA SER A 132 -2.99 5.34 -4.83
C SER A 132 -4.52 5.32 -4.90
N GLU A 133 -5.18 6.36 -5.42
CA GLU A 133 -6.65 6.34 -5.65
C GLU A 133 -7.08 5.22 -6.61
N ARG A 134 -6.16 4.77 -7.45
CA ARG A 134 -6.40 3.73 -8.44
C ARG A 134 -5.98 2.35 -7.96
N LEU A 135 -5.47 2.22 -6.73
CA LEU A 135 -4.93 0.97 -6.20
C LEU A 135 -3.84 0.41 -7.14
N GLU A 136 -2.88 1.26 -7.52
CA GLU A 136 -1.75 0.88 -8.39
C GLU A 136 -0.43 0.76 -7.63
N GLY A 137 -0.37 1.33 -6.43
CA GLY A 137 0.82 1.43 -5.60
C GLY A 137 0.90 2.79 -4.89
N SER A 138 1.84 2.90 -3.97
CA SER A 138 2.03 4.10 -3.16
C SER A 138 3.43 4.15 -2.55
N ASP A 139 3.91 5.35 -2.21
CA ASP A 139 4.93 5.49 -1.17
C ASP A 139 4.31 5.43 0.23
N CYS A 140 5.14 5.58 1.26
CA CYS A 140 4.71 5.50 2.66
C CYS A 140 3.68 6.57 3.04
N ALA A 141 3.84 7.81 2.56
CA ALA A 141 2.97 8.92 2.92
C ALA A 141 1.64 8.82 2.17
N ASP A 142 1.71 8.48 0.88
CA ASP A 142 0.54 8.31 0.05
C ASP A 142 -0.31 7.11 0.49
N PHE A 143 0.32 6.06 1.02
CA PHE A 143 -0.37 4.92 1.63
C PHE A 143 -1.24 5.35 2.81
N VAL A 144 -0.66 6.07 3.79
CA VAL A 144 -1.43 6.49 4.98
C VAL A 144 -2.50 7.53 4.63
N VAL A 145 -2.21 8.42 3.66
CA VAL A 145 -3.17 9.41 3.15
C VAL A 145 -4.31 8.73 2.38
N TYR A 146 -4.02 7.68 1.60
CA TYR A 146 -5.03 6.90 0.89
C TYR A 146 -6.14 6.42 1.83
N GLY A 147 -5.79 5.69 2.90
CA GLY A 147 -6.81 5.19 3.83
C GLY A 147 -7.60 6.32 4.50
N ALA A 148 -6.94 7.44 4.83
CA ALA A 148 -7.61 8.60 5.42
C ALA A 148 -8.62 9.25 4.45
N ARG A 149 -8.28 9.32 3.16
CA ARG A 149 -9.17 9.80 2.10
C ARG A 149 -10.32 8.85 1.84
N ARG A 150 -10.09 7.54 1.91
CA ARG A 150 -11.16 6.52 1.85
C ARG A 150 -12.14 6.63 3.02
N MET A 151 -11.67 7.08 4.18
CA MET A 151 -12.49 7.48 5.33
C MET A 151 -13.19 8.86 5.17
N GLY A 152 -13.14 9.46 3.97
CA GLY A 152 -13.82 10.70 3.63
C GLY A 152 -13.03 11.98 3.94
N LYS A 153 -11.77 11.89 4.39
CA LYS A 153 -10.94 13.08 4.65
C LYS A 153 -10.49 13.73 3.34
N LYS A 154 -10.43 15.06 3.33
CA LYS A 154 -9.96 15.86 2.19
C LYS A 154 -8.52 16.31 2.42
N ILE A 155 -7.59 15.37 2.33
CA ILE A 155 -6.16 15.60 2.53
C ILE A 155 -5.47 15.45 1.17
N PRO A 156 -4.74 16.45 0.65
CA PRO A 156 -3.98 16.27 -0.58
C PRO A 156 -2.86 15.23 -0.35
N TYR A 157 -2.46 14.54 -1.42
CA TYR A 157 -1.27 13.71 -1.36
C TYR A 157 -0.05 14.59 -1.11
N VAL A 158 0.75 14.23 -0.10
CA VAL A 158 1.85 15.04 0.42
C VAL A 158 2.97 14.14 0.91
N TYR A 159 4.20 14.66 0.93
CA TYR A 159 5.33 13.95 1.51
C TYR A 159 5.22 13.84 3.04
N THR A 160 5.94 12.86 3.60
CA THR A 160 5.95 12.49 5.03
C THR A 160 6.07 13.68 6.00
N GLY A 161 7.00 14.60 5.75
CA GLY A 161 7.21 15.77 6.62
C GLY A 161 6.09 16.82 6.60
N ALA A 162 5.11 16.72 5.69
CA ALA A 162 3.94 17.59 5.67
C ALA A 162 2.74 16.99 6.44
N LEU A 163 2.78 15.72 6.83
CA LEU A 163 1.70 15.05 7.57
C LEU A 163 1.30 15.77 8.89
N PRO A 164 2.23 16.34 9.68
CA PRO A 164 1.87 17.11 10.88
C PRO A 164 0.98 18.34 10.62
N ARG A 165 0.82 18.79 9.37
CA ARG A 165 -0.16 19.83 9.02
C ARG A 165 -1.60 19.32 9.10
N TYR A 166 -1.81 18.03 8.84
CA TYR A 166 -3.13 17.37 8.75
C TYR A 166 -3.45 16.43 9.92
N ALA A 167 -2.44 16.10 10.72
CA ALA A 167 -2.57 15.33 11.95
C ALA A 167 -2.16 16.17 13.17
N ARG A 168 -2.56 15.76 14.37
CA ARG A 168 -2.06 16.30 15.63
C ARG A 168 -0.99 15.37 16.18
N THR A 169 0.11 15.92 16.70
CA THR A 169 1.09 15.14 17.45
C THR A 169 0.49 14.74 18.80
N LEU A 170 0.65 13.48 19.16
CA LEU A 170 0.22 12.90 20.43
C LEU A 170 1.40 12.72 21.38
N ALA A 171 2.51 12.22 20.87
CA ALA A 171 3.76 12.00 21.60
C ALA A 171 4.94 11.99 20.63
N ALA A 172 6.16 12.08 21.14
CA ALA A 172 7.39 11.96 20.38
C ALA A 172 8.49 11.38 21.27
N GLY A 173 9.44 10.67 20.69
CA GLY A 173 10.53 10.09 21.46
C GLY A 173 11.61 9.44 20.61
N THR A 174 12.59 8.88 21.29
CA THR A 174 13.71 8.12 20.74
C THR A 174 13.81 6.77 21.43
N VAL A 175 14.18 5.73 20.68
CA VAL A 175 14.34 4.38 21.24
C VAL A 175 15.56 4.32 22.16
N GLY A 176 15.42 3.63 23.30
CA GLY A 176 16.53 3.25 24.18
C GLY A 176 17.10 1.88 23.82
N ASP A 177 18.19 1.48 24.50
CA ASP A 177 18.85 0.18 24.28
C ASP A 177 17.95 -1.03 24.61
N ASP A 178 16.91 -0.81 25.41
CA ASP A 178 15.89 -1.80 25.77
C ASP A 178 14.74 -1.89 24.76
N GLY A 179 14.80 -1.12 23.67
CA GLY A 179 13.76 -1.11 22.64
C GLY A 179 12.54 -0.25 22.97
N ILE A 180 12.52 0.42 24.13
CA ILE A 180 11.41 1.29 24.55
C ILE A 180 11.67 2.73 24.09
N TYR A 181 10.67 3.37 23.49
CA TYR A 181 10.74 4.78 23.12
C TYR A 181 10.49 5.67 24.33
N ARG A 182 11.35 6.67 24.53
CA ARG A 182 11.23 7.66 25.60
C ARG A 182 11.24 9.08 25.06
N ASP A 183 10.51 9.95 25.71
CA ASP A 183 10.44 11.37 25.35
C ASP A 183 11.69 12.14 25.84
N ALA A 184 11.65 13.46 25.72
CA ALA A 184 12.78 14.32 26.10
C ALA A 184 13.03 14.38 27.62
N ASP A 185 12.01 14.08 28.43
CA ASP A 185 12.09 14.06 29.90
C ASP A 185 12.51 12.67 30.41
N GLY A 186 12.55 11.67 29.52
CA GLY A 186 12.92 10.29 29.82
C GLY A 186 11.72 9.41 30.17
N ASP A 187 10.50 9.93 30.06
CA ASP A 187 9.28 9.18 30.29
C ASP A 187 8.96 8.29 29.09
N GLU A 188 8.33 7.15 29.34
CA GLU A 188 7.94 6.19 28.31
C GLU A 188 6.88 6.79 27.37
N VAL A 189 7.11 6.70 26.07
CA VAL A 189 6.12 7.10 25.07
C VAL A 189 4.99 6.08 25.09
N PRO A 190 3.72 6.49 25.25
CA PRO A 190 2.62 5.53 25.30
C PRO A 190 2.30 4.96 23.91
N PHE A 191 1.84 3.71 23.86
CA PHE A 191 1.16 3.19 22.68
C PHE A 191 -0.19 3.93 22.52
N THR A 192 -0.24 4.89 21.59
CA THR A 192 -1.38 5.83 21.50
C THR A 192 -2.69 5.25 20.98
N GLY A 193 -2.61 4.09 20.30
CA GLY A 193 -3.76 3.33 19.83
C GLY A 193 -3.67 2.88 18.37
N VAL A 194 -4.41 1.82 18.08
CA VAL A 194 -4.57 1.27 16.72
C VAL A 194 -5.16 2.33 15.78
N GLY A 195 -4.54 2.48 14.60
CA GLY A 195 -4.93 3.46 13.59
C GLY A 195 -4.23 4.82 13.70
N ASP A 196 -3.43 5.06 14.73
CA ASP A 196 -2.55 6.23 14.80
C ASP A 196 -1.31 6.04 13.94
N LEU A 197 -0.77 7.16 13.45
CA LEU A 197 0.43 7.16 12.62
C LEU A 197 1.67 7.13 13.50
N ILE A 198 2.68 6.37 13.08
CA ILE A 198 4.04 6.47 13.58
C ILE A 198 4.91 7.11 12.50
N LEU A 199 5.36 8.34 12.75
CA LEU A 199 6.13 9.15 11.84
C LEU A 199 7.61 9.09 12.20
N PHE A 200 8.43 8.66 11.24
CA PHE A 200 9.89 8.74 11.27
C PHE A 200 10.38 9.88 10.35
N PRO A 201 11.66 10.28 10.37
CA PRO A 201 12.13 11.43 9.59
C PRO A 201 11.88 11.35 8.08
N ARG A 202 11.82 10.14 7.50
CA ARG A 202 11.61 9.90 6.06
C ARG A 202 10.64 8.75 5.76
N HIS A 203 9.91 8.29 6.77
CA HIS A 203 9.00 7.16 6.66
C HIS A 203 7.79 7.33 7.58
N VAL A 204 6.69 6.67 7.26
CA VAL A 204 5.50 6.65 8.12
C VAL A 204 4.82 5.28 8.02
N GLY A 205 4.29 4.82 9.14
CA GLY A 205 3.40 3.66 9.22
C GLY A 205 2.16 3.98 10.05
N VAL A 206 1.31 2.98 10.24
CA VAL A 206 0.11 3.05 11.09
C VAL A 206 0.18 1.95 12.13
N LEU A 207 0.05 2.29 13.42
CA LEU A 207 0.04 1.31 14.51
C LEU A 207 -1.15 0.35 14.35
N THR A 208 -0.90 -0.95 14.47
CA THR A 208 -1.93 -1.99 14.30
C THR A 208 -2.08 -2.90 15.50
N GLU A 209 -1.02 -3.10 16.28
CA GLU A 209 -1.05 -3.99 17.45
C GLU A 209 -0.02 -3.52 18.49
N ASP A 210 -0.48 -3.47 19.75
CA ASP A 210 0.32 -3.23 20.95
C ASP A 210 0.96 -4.55 21.39
N ARG A 211 2.29 -4.63 21.37
CA ARG A 211 3.08 -5.82 21.72
C ARG A 211 4.24 -5.42 22.63
N GLY A 212 5.04 -6.40 23.05
CA GLY A 212 6.16 -6.15 23.96
C GLY A 212 5.66 -5.74 25.35
N THR A 213 5.87 -4.47 25.71
CA THR A 213 5.47 -3.86 26.98
C THR A 213 4.09 -3.20 26.84
N PRO A 214 3.01 -3.80 27.37
CA PRO A 214 1.66 -3.33 27.09
C PRO A 214 1.43 -1.86 27.44
N GLY A 215 0.89 -1.09 26.49
CA GLY A 215 0.57 0.32 26.65
C GLY A 215 1.74 1.28 26.46
N VAL A 216 2.94 0.75 26.17
CA VAL A 216 4.17 1.51 25.91
C VAL A 216 4.57 1.30 24.46
N LEU A 217 4.97 2.36 23.78
CA LEU A 217 5.50 2.24 22.43
C LEU A 217 6.89 1.61 22.51
N ASP A 218 7.06 0.46 21.87
CA ASP A 218 8.34 -0.21 21.77
C ASP A 218 8.59 -0.82 20.37
N VAL A 219 9.76 -1.43 20.19
CA VAL A 219 10.14 -2.02 18.90
C VAL A 219 9.37 -3.29 18.55
N ASP A 220 8.69 -3.93 19.50
CA ASP A 220 7.93 -5.16 19.28
C ASP A 220 6.50 -4.91 18.78
N ASP A 221 5.99 -3.70 18.95
CA ASP A 221 4.74 -3.23 18.35
C ASP A 221 4.69 -3.44 16.83
N ILE A 222 3.47 -3.64 16.32
CA ILE A 222 3.23 -3.86 14.89
C ILE A 222 2.71 -2.58 14.25
N MET A 223 3.28 -2.25 13.09
CA MET A 223 2.75 -1.23 12.21
C MET A 223 2.44 -1.77 10.82
N MET A 224 1.43 -1.20 10.18
CA MET A 224 1.13 -1.38 8.77
C MET A 224 1.79 -0.24 7.97
N HIS A 225 2.60 -0.59 6.99
CA HIS A 225 3.33 0.39 6.16
C HIS A 225 3.70 -0.21 4.80
N THR A 226 4.28 0.63 3.94
CA THR A 226 4.95 0.21 2.71
C THR A 226 6.26 0.98 2.58
N LEU A 227 7.34 0.27 2.27
CA LEU A 227 8.69 0.83 2.14
C LEU A 227 9.59 -0.21 1.46
N PHE A 228 10.04 0.08 0.23
CA PHE A 228 10.88 -0.82 -0.58
C PHE A 228 10.30 -2.25 -0.74
N ASP A 229 9.01 -2.40 -0.50
CA ASP A 229 8.26 -3.65 -0.54
C ASP A 229 6.75 -3.33 -0.52
N SER A 230 5.93 -4.27 -0.97
CA SER A 230 4.47 -4.12 -0.98
C SER A 230 3.92 -3.90 0.44
N PRO A 231 2.74 -3.26 0.59
CA PRO A 231 2.15 -3.00 1.90
C PRO A 231 2.03 -4.25 2.76
N LYS A 232 2.41 -4.12 4.03
CA LYS A 232 2.44 -5.23 5.00
C LYS A 232 2.31 -4.72 6.43
N GLU A 233 1.95 -5.64 7.31
CA GLU A 233 2.15 -5.48 8.75
C GLU A 233 3.55 -5.98 9.10
N GLN A 234 4.30 -5.19 9.87
CA GLN A 234 5.66 -5.50 10.27
C GLN A 234 5.91 -4.96 11.68
N ARG A 235 6.71 -5.70 12.45
CA ARG A 235 7.26 -5.23 13.71
C ARG A 235 8.10 -3.97 13.50
N ILE A 236 7.95 -2.96 14.36
CA ILE A 236 8.67 -1.69 14.24
C ILE A 236 10.19 -1.94 14.20
N GLY A 237 10.70 -2.82 15.05
CA GLY A 237 12.11 -3.24 15.13
C GLY A 237 12.69 -3.75 13.81
N ASP A 238 11.87 -4.36 12.95
CA ASP A 238 12.33 -4.97 11.69
C ASP A 238 12.21 -4.00 10.48
N SER A 239 11.68 -2.79 10.69
CA SER A 239 11.36 -1.84 9.61
C SER A 239 12.57 -1.12 9.00
N GLY A 240 13.74 -1.22 9.63
CA GLY A 240 14.92 -0.41 9.30
C GLY A 240 14.84 1.05 9.76
N TYR A 241 13.78 1.45 10.49
CA TYR A 241 13.59 2.80 11.02
C TYR A 241 13.49 2.87 12.56
N ALA A 242 13.54 1.73 13.25
CA ALA A 242 13.36 1.65 14.70
C ALA A 242 14.35 2.51 15.51
N GLU A 243 15.59 2.64 15.03
CA GLU A 243 16.64 3.43 15.69
C GLU A 243 16.50 4.96 15.49
N THR A 244 15.45 5.41 14.80
CA THR A 244 15.23 6.83 14.51
C THR A 244 14.17 7.43 15.43
N ALA A 245 14.24 8.74 15.64
CA ALA A 245 13.24 9.46 16.42
C ALA A 245 11.84 9.35 15.79
N VAL A 246 10.82 9.21 16.64
CA VAL A 246 9.43 9.03 16.22
C VAL A 246 8.54 10.17 16.67
N GLN A 247 7.46 10.38 15.94
CA GLN A 247 6.29 11.15 16.38
C GLN A 247 5.03 10.30 16.18
N LEU A 248 4.22 10.17 17.23
CA LEU A 248 2.91 9.56 17.14
C LEU A 248 1.89 10.63 16.75
N LEU A 249 1.14 10.39 15.68
CA LEU A 249 0.20 11.36 15.13
C LEU A 249 -1.20 10.77 15.01
N ARG A 250 -2.21 11.62 15.17
CA ARG A 250 -3.61 11.27 14.90
C ARG A 250 -4.22 12.24 13.91
N TRP A 251 -4.88 11.73 12.88
CA TRP A 251 -5.57 12.57 11.91
C TRP A 251 -6.52 13.56 12.60
N LYS A 252 -6.48 14.84 12.19
CA LYS A 252 -7.43 15.85 12.69
C LYS A 252 -8.85 15.45 12.26
N LYS A 253 -9.84 15.78 13.09
CA LYS A 253 -11.26 15.57 12.75
C LYS A 253 -11.64 16.41 11.53
#